data_AF-A0AAU9DUR1-F1
#
_entry.id   AF-A0AAU9DUR1-F1
#
_cell.length_a   1.000
_cell.length_b   1.000
_cell.length_c   1.000
_cell.angle_alpha   90.00
_cell.angle_beta   90.00
_cell.angle_gamma   90.00
#
_symmetry.space_group_name_H-M   'P 1'
#
loop_
_entity.id
_entity.type
_entity.pdbx_description
1 polymer ?
#
loop_
_entity_poly.entity_id
_entity_poly.type
_entity_poly.pdbx_seq_one_letter_code
_entity_poly.pdbx_strand_id
1 'polypeptide(L)'
;MNQTEIFRQIPSMNELVESLGNTPAVKAAIEQVLKNTRAQIQNGKITQVNIADLKIMITKKIKENSANSLQPVINATGIILHTNLGRSVLSKCVKEKLNDISFNYSNLEFSLNEKKRGSRYEHVESILKELTGTESALVVNNNAAAVLLILSTIAHKKEVVVSRGELVEIGGSFRIPDIITSVNSTLREVGTTNKTHLADYQSAINEQTGAILKVHPSNYEIIGFTEQVPESELVELAHQANLPLITDLGSGLMVNLPDINDEPTVREIAQFSDLVAFSGDKLLGGPQAGIIVGKSKYIDQLKHHQLLRALRIDKLTLAALEATLQIYQEPARALKEIPTLRMLTRTKNELQSSAEYFLAQLQQLPDIKSEIIAGYSEVGGGTFPNLELPTSIVAVSSPKISTQDFDTRLRQATIPIITRLKNEQLLFDLRTLTQTDLSVIIEELTKIFKKVKTMNETNEDELLADTVYGQLEDVIDPELGIDIVNLGLIYDVTCFNHQCLITMTLTIMGCPLSEMLSEQIKEQVLAIKEIEECTIKLVWEPAWTTAKMSRYAKLFLGIHD
;
A
#
# COMPACT_ATOMS: atom_id res chain seq x y z
N MET A 1 -22.95 -45.51 4.15
CA MET A 1 -22.25 -45.66 5.44
C MET A 1 -23.13 -45.08 6.54
N ASN A 2 -23.20 -45.74 7.69
CA ASN A 2 -23.83 -45.17 8.89
C ASN A 2 -22.94 -44.01 9.40
N GLN A 3 -23.49 -42.96 10.03
CA GLN A 3 -22.72 -41.80 10.50
C GLN A 3 -21.51 -42.19 11.36
N THR A 4 -21.66 -43.24 12.18
CA THR A 4 -20.57 -43.80 13.00
C THR A 4 -19.39 -44.34 12.18
N GLU A 5 -19.63 -44.87 10.98
CA GLU A 5 -18.58 -45.36 10.07
C GLU A 5 -17.82 -44.19 9.42
N ILE A 6 -18.50 -43.07 9.15
CA ILE A 6 -17.90 -41.86 8.57
C ILE A 6 -16.99 -41.18 9.60
N PHE A 7 -17.40 -41.11 10.87
CA PHE A 7 -16.54 -40.56 11.94
C PHE A 7 -15.25 -41.35 12.15
N ARG A 8 -15.26 -42.67 11.92
CA ARG A 8 -14.07 -43.53 12.06
C ARG A 8 -13.02 -43.29 10.97
N GLN A 9 -13.37 -42.60 9.88
CA GLN A 9 -12.44 -42.23 8.81
C GLN A 9 -11.62 -40.98 9.14
N ILE A 10 -11.93 -40.26 10.23
CA ILE A 10 -11.16 -39.09 10.66
C ILE A 10 -9.84 -39.57 11.30
N PRO A 11 -8.67 -39.19 10.76
CA PRO A 11 -7.38 -39.55 11.34
C PRO A 11 -7.18 -38.92 12.72
N SER A 12 -6.30 -39.53 13.52
CA SER A 12 -6.01 -39.00 14.85
C SER A 12 -5.25 -37.67 14.77
N MET A 13 -5.36 -36.85 15.83
CA MET A 13 -4.60 -35.61 15.94
C MET A 13 -3.08 -35.88 15.81
N ASN A 14 -2.60 -36.97 16.40
CA ASN A 14 -1.18 -37.33 16.39
C ASN A 14 -0.71 -37.69 14.98
N GLU A 15 -1.48 -38.48 14.22
CA GLU A 15 -1.16 -38.81 12.81
C GLU A 15 -1.06 -37.55 11.93
N LEU A 16 -1.98 -36.60 12.12
CA LEU A 16 -1.94 -35.35 11.37
C LEU A 16 -0.74 -34.48 11.76
N VAL A 17 -0.44 -34.38 13.06
CA VAL A 17 0.73 -33.63 13.57
C VAL A 17 2.05 -34.23 13.11
N GLU A 18 2.18 -35.56 13.09
CA GLU A 18 3.38 -36.23 12.58
C GLU A 18 3.60 -35.94 11.09
N SER A 19 2.51 -35.89 10.31
CA SER A 19 2.60 -35.65 8.86
C SER A 19 2.75 -34.18 8.45
N LEU A 20 2.32 -33.22 9.27
CA LEU A 20 2.26 -31.78 8.92
C LEU A 20 3.16 -30.89 9.80
N GLY A 21 3.83 -31.47 10.80
CA GLY A 21 4.73 -30.78 11.70
C GLY A 21 4.11 -30.45 13.06
N ASN A 22 4.95 -30.43 14.09
CA ASN A 22 4.53 -30.27 15.49
C ASN A 22 4.74 -28.84 16.01
N THR A 23 3.96 -27.89 15.48
CA THR A 23 3.96 -26.49 15.95
C THR A 23 2.59 -26.10 16.53
N PRO A 24 2.53 -25.08 17.42
CA PRO A 24 1.25 -24.58 17.94
C PRO A 24 0.26 -24.14 16.83
N ALA A 25 0.76 -23.51 15.76
CA ALA A 25 -0.04 -23.06 14.63
C ALA A 25 -0.67 -24.24 13.86
N VAL A 26 0.12 -25.30 13.61
CA VAL A 26 -0.36 -26.53 12.96
C VAL A 26 -1.43 -27.20 13.82
N LYS A 27 -1.21 -27.32 15.13
CA LYS A 27 -2.20 -27.91 16.05
C LYS A 27 -3.52 -27.15 16.04
N ALA A 28 -3.47 -25.81 16.15
CA ALA A 28 -4.66 -24.98 16.11
C ALA A 28 -5.44 -25.12 14.79
N ALA A 29 -4.74 -25.21 13.65
CA ALA A 29 -5.35 -25.42 12.35
C ALA A 29 -6.00 -26.81 12.24
N ILE A 30 -5.33 -27.87 12.70
CA ILE A 30 -5.89 -29.23 12.73
C ILE A 30 -7.15 -29.26 13.59
N GLU A 31 -7.12 -28.70 14.80
CA GLU A 31 -8.27 -28.67 15.70
C GLU A 31 -9.48 -27.97 15.07
N GLN A 32 -9.26 -26.83 14.42
CA GLN A 32 -10.33 -26.08 13.72
C GLN A 32 -10.90 -26.87 12.55
N VAL A 33 -10.06 -27.46 11.70
CA VAL A 33 -10.53 -28.25 10.54
C VAL A 33 -11.28 -29.48 11.02
N LEU A 34 -10.76 -30.23 11.99
CA LEU A 34 -11.43 -31.40 12.55
C LEU A 34 -12.76 -31.04 13.20
N LYS A 35 -12.84 -29.92 13.93
CA LYS A 35 -14.11 -29.42 14.51
C LYS A 35 -15.14 -29.12 13.42
N ASN A 36 -14.74 -28.43 12.35
CA ASN A 36 -15.61 -28.10 11.22
C ASN A 36 -16.07 -29.35 10.45
N THR A 37 -15.14 -30.27 10.15
CA THR A 37 -15.45 -31.54 9.48
C THR A 37 -16.44 -32.37 10.31
N ARG A 38 -16.24 -32.48 11.63
CA ARG A 38 -17.18 -33.16 12.53
C ARG A 38 -18.57 -32.54 12.46
N ALA A 39 -18.68 -31.21 12.51
CA ALA A 39 -19.97 -30.52 12.41
C ALA A 39 -20.64 -30.73 11.04
N GLN A 40 -19.87 -30.81 9.95
CA GLN A 40 -20.41 -31.08 8.62
C GLN A 40 -20.89 -32.52 8.44
N ILE A 41 -20.22 -33.50 9.06
CA ILE A 41 -20.69 -34.91 9.11
C ILE A 41 -22.00 -35.00 9.90
N GLN A 42 -22.10 -34.32 11.06
CA GLN A 42 -23.34 -34.29 11.86
C GLN A 42 -24.52 -33.73 11.07
N ASN A 43 -24.27 -32.69 10.29
CA ASN A 43 -25.28 -32.04 9.44
C ASN A 43 -25.53 -32.76 8.10
N GLY A 44 -24.94 -33.93 7.88
CA GLY A 44 -25.12 -34.74 6.66
C GLY A 44 -24.51 -34.15 5.38
N LYS A 45 -23.66 -33.12 5.48
CA LYS A 45 -23.00 -32.47 4.34
C LYS A 45 -21.79 -33.26 3.82
N ILE A 46 -21.12 -34.01 4.70
CA ILE A 46 -20.01 -34.90 4.35
C ILE A 46 -20.47 -36.34 4.56
N THR A 47 -20.39 -37.14 3.49
CA THR A 47 -20.77 -38.56 3.49
C THR A 47 -19.56 -39.51 3.45
N GLN A 48 -18.36 -38.98 3.20
CA GLN A 48 -17.09 -39.71 3.17
C GLN A 48 -15.95 -38.74 3.51
N VAL A 49 -14.96 -39.20 4.28
CA VAL A 49 -13.78 -38.41 4.63
C VAL A 49 -12.57 -38.93 3.85
N ASN A 50 -11.93 -38.06 3.09
CA ASN A 50 -10.66 -38.32 2.43
C ASN A 50 -9.53 -37.63 3.19
N ILE A 51 -8.47 -38.39 3.52
CA ILE A 51 -7.32 -37.88 4.27
C ILE A 51 -6.55 -36.83 3.46
N ALA A 52 -6.44 -37.00 2.13
CA ALA A 52 -5.78 -36.02 1.27
C ALA A 52 -6.50 -34.66 1.31
N ASP A 53 -7.83 -34.66 1.19
CA ASP A 53 -8.65 -33.44 1.27
C ASP A 53 -8.55 -32.78 2.65
N LEU A 54 -8.51 -33.57 3.73
CA LEU A 54 -8.25 -33.07 5.07
C LEU A 54 -6.88 -32.39 5.18
N LYS A 55 -5.82 -33.02 4.68
CA LYS A 55 -4.48 -32.42 4.68
C LYS A 55 -4.45 -31.12 3.89
N ILE A 56 -5.10 -31.06 2.72
CA ILE A 56 -5.23 -29.83 1.93
C ILE A 56 -5.96 -28.74 2.72
N MET A 57 -7.10 -29.06 3.35
CA MET A 57 -7.85 -28.13 4.19
C MET A 57 -7.02 -27.62 5.37
N ILE A 58 -6.24 -28.50 6.01
CA ILE A 58 -5.36 -28.14 7.13
C ILE A 58 -4.22 -27.25 6.65
N THR A 59 -3.53 -27.60 5.57
CA THR A 59 -2.45 -26.79 4.99
C THR A 59 -2.96 -25.42 4.57
N LYS A 60 -4.14 -25.34 3.94
CA LYS A 60 -4.80 -24.07 3.66
C LYS A 60 -5.07 -23.29 4.94
N LYS A 61 -5.57 -23.97 5.99
CA LYS A 61 -5.86 -23.32 7.27
C LYS A 61 -4.62 -22.84 8.01
N ILE A 62 -3.51 -23.55 7.91
CA ILE A 62 -2.20 -23.12 8.44
C ILE A 62 -1.74 -21.85 7.73
N LYS A 63 -1.86 -21.80 6.39
CA LYS A 63 -1.54 -20.60 5.60
C LYS A 63 -2.45 -19.43 5.98
N GLU A 64 -3.75 -19.64 6.13
CA GLU A 64 -4.71 -18.61 6.57
C GLU A 64 -4.40 -18.09 7.98
N ASN A 65 -4.09 -18.98 8.92
CA ASN A 65 -3.80 -18.61 10.31
C ASN A 65 -2.41 -17.96 10.48
N SER A 66 -1.46 -18.29 9.59
CA SER A 66 -0.13 -17.69 9.55
C SER A 66 -0.08 -16.41 8.71
N ALA A 67 -1.14 -16.11 7.95
CA ALA A 67 -1.21 -14.89 7.16
C ALA A 67 -1.27 -13.67 8.10
N ASN A 68 -0.44 -12.67 7.81
CA ASN A 68 -0.49 -11.41 8.55
C ASN A 68 -1.85 -10.75 8.33
N SER A 69 -2.45 -10.22 9.39
CA SER A 69 -3.70 -9.44 9.28
C SER A 69 -3.52 -8.15 8.46
N LEU A 70 -2.31 -7.57 8.51
CA LEU A 70 -1.88 -6.47 7.64
C LEU A 70 -0.99 -7.03 6.52
N GLN A 71 -1.41 -6.82 5.28
CA GLN A 71 -0.76 -7.34 4.09
C GLN A 71 -0.86 -6.33 2.93
N PRO A 72 0.06 -6.38 1.96
CA PRO A 72 -0.07 -5.59 0.74
C PRO A 72 -1.32 -6.00 -0.04
N VAL A 73 -1.90 -5.05 -0.76
CA VAL A 73 -3.06 -5.25 -1.63
C VAL A 73 -2.86 -4.48 -2.93
N ILE A 74 -3.44 -4.98 -4.02
CA ILE A 74 -3.48 -4.28 -5.30
C ILE A 74 -4.78 -3.47 -5.37
N ASN A 75 -4.64 -2.15 -5.48
CA ASN A 75 -5.77 -1.23 -5.63
C ASN A 75 -6.13 -1.07 -7.11
N ALA A 76 -7.16 -1.78 -7.58
CA ALA A 76 -7.75 -1.61 -8.90
C ALA A 76 -9.07 -0.81 -8.87
N THR A 77 -9.35 -0.11 -7.77
CA THR A 77 -10.60 0.65 -7.61
C THR A 77 -10.58 1.99 -8.33
N GLY A 78 -9.39 2.56 -8.54
CA GLY A 78 -9.25 3.93 -9.07
C GLY A 78 -9.38 5.02 -8.03
N ILE A 79 -9.58 4.67 -6.75
CA ILE A 79 -9.57 5.62 -5.63
C ILE A 79 -8.11 5.84 -5.21
N ILE A 80 -7.57 7.04 -5.42
CA ILE A 80 -6.14 7.32 -5.22
C ILE A 80 -5.77 7.35 -3.73
N LEU A 81 -6.41 8.23 -2.95
CA LEU A 81 -6.27 8.34 -1.50
C LEU A 81 -7.32 7.46 -0.81
N HIS A 82 -7.19 6.16 -0.98
CA HIS A 82 -8.13 5.20 -0.43
C HIS A 82 -7.90 5.01 1.08
N THR A 83 -8.80 5.56 1.91
CA THR A 83 -8.69 5.52 3.38
C THR A 83 -8.56 4.11 3.93
N ASN A 84 -9.36 3.16 3.43
CA ASN A 84 -9.29 1.75 3.87
C ASN A 84 -8.02 1.02 3.42
N LEU A 85 -7.34 1.48 2.36
CA LEU A 85 -6.14 0.83 1.82
C LEU A 85 -4.84 1.58 2.16
N GLY A 86 -4.90 2.52 3.11
CA GLY A 86 -3.70 3.18 3.66
C GLY A 86 -3.34 4.54 3.05
N ARG A 87 -4.25 5.19 2.30
CA ARG A 87 -4.06 6.52 1.69
C ARG A 87 -2.87 6.55 0.71
N SER A 88 -1.87 7.38 0.98
CA SER A 88 -0.73 7.63 0.10
C SER A 88 0.27 6.49 0.12
N VAL A 89 0.70 6.10 -1.09
CA VAL A 89 1.80 5.14 -1.30
C VAL A 89 3.11 5.90 -1.32
N LEU A 90 4.11 5.42 -0.59
CA LEU A 90 5.43 6.04 -0.51
C LEU A 90 6.26 5.75 -1.78
N SER A 91 7.07 6.72 -2.20
CA SER A 91 7.98 6.57 -3.33
C SER A 91 9.10 5.55 -3.03
N LYS A 92 9.74 5.04 -4.09
CA LYS A 92 10.82 4.04 -3.93
C LYS A 92 12.04 4.60 -3.17
N CYS A 93 12.40 5.87 -3.35
CA CYS A 93 13.53 6.48 -2.63
C CYS A 93 13.30 6.53 -1.11
N VAL A 94 12.04 6.61 -0.66
CA VAL A 94 11.70 6.53 0.77
C VAL A 94 12.08 5.16 1.35
N LYS A 95 11.96 4.08 0.58
CA LYS A 95 12.36 2.73 1.01
C LYS A 95 13.85 2.66 1.33
N GLU A 96 14.69 3.26 0.49
CA GLU A 96 16.15 3.31 0.67
C GLU A 96 16.50 4.10 1.94
N LYS A 97 15.95 5.31 2.10
CA LYS A 97 16.15 6.12 3.30
C LYS A 97 15.68 5.39 4.57
N LEU A 98 14.55 4.70 4.52
CA LEU A 98 14.05 3.91 5.64
C LEU A 98 15.00 2.76 5.97
N ASN A 99 15.56 2.07 4.99
CA ASN A 99 16.55 1.02 5.25
C ASN A 99 17.80 1.60 5.95
N ASP A 100 18.31 2.74 5.50
CA ASP A 100 19.50 3.37 6.08
C ASP A 100 19.27 3.79 7.55
N ILE A 101 18.14 4.44 7.83
CA ILE A 101 17.85 5.04 9.14
C ILE A 101 17.24 4.05 10.14
N SER A 102 16.48 3.07 9.67
CA SER A 102 15.70 2.18 10.55
C SER A 102 16.56 1.11 11.17
N PHE A 103 17.49 0.54 10.41
CA PHE A 103 18.33 -0.60 10.79
C PHE A 103 19.70 -0.19 11.38
N ASN A 104 19.98 1.11 11.48
CA ASN A 104 21.20 1.65 12.09
C ASN A 104 20.90 2.67 13.19
N TYR A 105 21.91 3.00 13.99
CA TYR A 105 21.89 4.22 14.80
C TYR A 105 21.87 5.44 13.85
N SER A 106 21.22 6.52 14.30
CA SER A 106 21.08 7.76 13.52
C SER A 106 21.26 8.98 14.41
N ASN A 107 21.52 10.13 13.78
CA ASN A 107 21.63 11.43 14.41
C ASN A 107 20.25 12.07 14.73
N LEU A 108 19.24 11.24 15.01
CA LEU A 108 17.84 11.65 15.18
C LEU A 108 17.65 12.84 16.14
N GLU A 109 18.33 12.82 17.30
CA GLU A 109 18.33 13.93 18.27
C GLU A 109 19.77 14.32 18.64
N PHE A 110 20.70 14.23 17.68
CA PHE A 110 22.12 14.51 17.92
C PHE A 110 22.69 15.44 16.85
N SER A 111 23.18 16.60 17.28
CA SER A 111 23.87 17.54 16.39
C SER A 111 25.29 17.03 16.14
N LEU A 112 25.60 16.71 14.88
CA LEU A 112 26.94 16.26 14.48
C LEU A 112 28.00 17.36 14.62
N ASN A 113 27.62 18.61 14.36
CA ASN A 113 28.52 19.76 14.44
C ASN A 113 28.85 20.13 15.90
N GLU A 114 27.85 20.12 16.77
CA GLU A 114 28.01 20.56 18.16
C GLU A 114 28.31 19.40 19.14
N LYS A 115 28.23 18.15 18.66
CA LYS A 115 28.41 16.92 19.44
C LYS A 115 27.58 16.88 20.73
N LYS A 116 26.33 17.34 20.65
CA LYS A 116 25.38 17.38 21.78
C LYS A 116 23.97 17.03 21.31
N ARG A 117 23.04 16.92 22.26
CA ARG A 117 21.62 16.71 21.96
C ARG A 117 21.08 17.86 21.10
N GLY A 118 20.46 17.51 19.98
CA GLY A 118 19.78 18.44 19.07
C GLY A 118 18.28 18.15 18.98
N SER A 119 17.56 18.95 18.19
CA SER A 119 16.14 18.74 17.93
C SER A 119 15.93 17.86 16.70
N ARG A 120 15.08 16.84 16.82
CA ARG A 120 14.71 16.00 15.66
C ARG A 120 13.99 16.77 14.56
N TYR A 121 13.36 17.90 14.88
CA TYR A 121 12.60 18.68 13.91
C TYR A 121 13.52 19.44 12.93
N GLU A 122 14.79 19.65 13.29
CA GLU A 122 15.79 20.33 12.44
C GLU A 122 15.96 19.63 11.09
N HIS A 123 15.78 18.31 11.03
CA HIS A 123 15.94 17.50 9.81
C HIS A 123 14.93 17.84 8.71
N VAL A 124 13.76 18.38 9.06
CA VAL A 124 12.69 18.71 8.09
C VAL A 124 12.30 20.19 8.12
N GLU A 125 12.60 20.92 9.19
CA GLU A 125 12.20 22.33 9.36
C GLU A 125 12.78 23.23 8.27
N SER A 126 14.06 23.05 7.90
CA SER A 126 14.70 23.84 6.84
C SER A 126 14.01 23.65 5.49
N ILE A 127 13.72 22.39 5.11
CA ILE A 127 13.06 22.04 3.85
C ILE A 127 11.63 22.58 3.83
N LEU A 128 10.88 22.42 4.93
CA LEU A 128 9.51 22.94 5.03
C LEU A 128 9.46 24.45 4.89
N LYS A 129 10.39 25.19 5.51
CA LYS A 129 10.48 26.64 5.36
C LYS A 129 10.75 27.05 3.92
N GLU A 130 11.67 26.38 3.24
CA GLU A 130 11.98 26.64 1.83
C GLU A 130 10.76 26.37 0.94
N LEU A 131 10.09 25.23 1.11
CA LEU A 131 8.95 24.84 0.30
C LEU A 131 7.72 25.71 0.56
N THR A 132 7.47 26.13 1.80
CA THR A 132 6.25 26.87 2.17
C THR A 132 6.43 28.39 2.22
N GLY A 133 7.66 28.89 2.33
CA GLY A 133 7.95 30.31 2.51
C GLY A 133 7.70 30.83 3.92
N THR A 134 7.48 29.95 4.91
CA THR A 134 7.22 30.34 6.30
C THR A 134 8.49 30.52 7.12
N GLU A 135 8.34 31.10 8.31
CA GLU A 135 9.46 31.43 9.20
C GLU A 135 9.98 30.20 9.96
N SER A 136 9.07 29.30 10.34
CA SER A 136 9.35 28.08 11.09
C SER A 136 8.32 26.99 10.78
N ALA A 137 8.65 25.76 11.18
CA ALA A 137 7.81 24.59 11.02
C ALA A 137 7.95 23.62 12.21
N LEU A 138 6.93 22.80 12.41
CA LEU A 138 6.87 21.72 13.39
C LEU A 138 6.11 20.53 12.80
N VAL A 139 6.47 19.31 13.22
CA VAL A 139 5.81 18.09 12.77
C VAL A 139 5.38 17.24 13.97
N VAL A 140 4.15 16.75 13.93
CA VAL A 140 3.54 15.87 14.93
C VAL A 140 2.95 14.63 14.27
N ASN A 141 2.37 13.73 15.07
CA ASN A 141 1.89 12.41 14.63
C ASN A 141 0.91 12.43 13.44
N ASN A 142 -0.08 13.34 13.43
CA ASN A 142 -1.06 13.50 12.35
C ASN A 142 -1.70 14.90 12.42
N ASN A 143 -2.48 15.29 11.40
CA ASN A 143 -3.08 16.63 11.37
C ASN A 143 -4.05 16.87 12.54
N ALA A 144 -4.74 15.83 13.02
CA ALA A 144 -5.59 15.93 14.20
C ALA A 144 -4.79 16.37 15.44
N ALA A 145 -3.60 15.79 15.64
CA ALA A 145 -2.67 16.20 16.68
C ALA A 145 -2.13 17.62 16.45
N ALA A 146 -1.99 18.06 15.20
CA ALA A 146 -1.54 19.40 14.87
C ALA A 146 -2.57 20.45 15.32
N VAL A 147 -3.84 20.29 14.93
CA VAL A 147 -4.93 21.17 15.34
C VAL A 147 -5.10 21.17 16.86
N LEU A 148 -5.06 19.98 17.50
CA LEU A 148 -5.12 19.87 18.96
C LEU A 148 -3.98 20.64 19.65
N LEU A 149 -2.74 20.47 19.19
CA LEU A 149 -1.57 21.15 19.75
C LEU A 149 -1.68 22.67 19.58
N ILE A 150 -2.10 23.14 18.41
CA ILE A 150 -2.29 24.56 18.13
C ILE A 150 -3.33 25.15 19.09
N LEU A 151 -4.53 24.57 19.15
CA LEU A 151 -5.62 25.11 19.97
C LEU A 151 -5.30 25.05 21.47
N SER A 152 -4.68 23.96 21.93
CA SER A 152 -4.24 23.82 23.33
C SER A 152 -3.16 24.84 23.74
N THR A 153 -2.38 25.35 22.77
CA THR A 153 -1.30 26.31 23.06
C THR A 153 -1.78 27.74 22.92
N ILE A 154 -2.52 28.04 21.85
CA ILE A 154 -2.85 29.41 21.44
C ILE A 154 -4.20 29.87 22.02
N ALA A 155 -5.17 28.98 22.11
CA ALA A 155 -6.55 29.32 22.42
C ALA A 155 -7.05 28.74 23.75
N HIS A 156 -6.19 28.12 24.56
CA HIS A 156 -6.60 27.51 25.83
C HIS A 156 -7.30 28.52 26.75
N LYS A 157 -8.51 28.15 27.22
CA LYS A 157 -9.41 29.02 28.03
C LYS A 157 -9.87 30.31 27.34
N LYS A 158 -9.76 30.39 26.02
CA LYS A 158 -10.24 31.50 25.21
C LYS A 158 -11.29 31.03 24.20
N GLU A 159 -11.98 31.99 23.59
CA GLU A 159 -12.91 31.72 22.50
C GLU A 159 -12.16 31.51 21.17
N VAL A 160 -12.61 30.53 20.38
CA VAL A 160 -12.16 30.27 19.01
C VAL A 160 -13.30 30.62 18.07
N VAL A 161 -13.10 31.64 17.24
CA VAL A 161 -14.10 32.09 16.26
C VAL A 161 -13.95 31.28 14.97
N VAL A 162 -15.03 30.64 14.52
CA VAL A 162 -15.03 29.77 13.33
C VAL A 162 -16.38 29.80 12.64
N SER A 163 -16.40 29.71 11.31
CA SER A 163 -17.63 29.61 10.52
C SER A 163 -18.42 28.34 10.85
N ARG A 164 -19.76 28.44 10.97
CA ARG A 164 -20.65 27.27 11.10
C ARG A 164 -20.50 26.29 9.94
N GLY A 165 -20.24 26.80 8.73
CA GLY A 165 -20.04 26.00 7.53
C GLY A 165 -18.73 25.22 7.52
N GLU A 166 -17.85 25.44 8.50
CA GLU A 166 -16.50 24.85 8.60
C GLU A 166 -16.37 23.91 9.83
N LEU A 167 -17.48 23.63 10.53
CA LEU A 167 -17.51 22.69 11.67
C LEU A 167 -17.57 21.23 11.20
N VAL A 168 -16.46 20.77 10.61
CA VAL A 168 -16.39 19.49 9.90
C VAL A 168 -16.27 18.27 10.82
N GLU A 169 -16.75 17.13 10.33
CA GLU A 169 -16.42 15.80 10.84
C GLU A 169 -15.57 15.06 9.80
N ILE A 170 -14.38 14.59 10.20
CA ILE A 170 -13.44 13.88 9.33
C ILE A 170 -13.22 12.46 9.88
N GLY A 171 -13.36 11.46 9.00
CA GLY A 171 -13.01 10.07 9.34
C GLY A 171 -13.86 9.42 10.45
N GLY A 172 -15.06 9.93 10.72
CA GLY A 172 -16.06 9.33 11.62
C GLY A 172 -15.87 9.56 13.12
N SER A 173 -14.76 10.19 13.55
CA SER A 173 -14.49 10.44 14.98
C SER A 173 -13.74 11.74 15.29
N PHE A 174 -13.27 12.46 14.27
CA PHE A 174 -12.60 13.75 14.45
C PHE A 174 -13.58 14.87 14.12
N ARG A 175 -13.93 15.69 15.13
CA ARG A 175 -14.87 16.80 15.01
C ARG A 175 -14.24 18.07 15.54
N ILE A 176 -14.24 19.14 14.75
CA ILE A 176 -13.68 20.44 15.15
C ILE A 176 -14.29 20.96 16.47
N PRO A 177 -15.63 20.94 16.67
CA PRO A 177 -16.24 21.34 17.95
C PRO A 177 -15.71 20.56 19.16
N ASP A 178 -15.55 19.24 19.03
CA ASP A 178 -15.12 18.37 20.12
C ASP A 178 -13.66 18.64 20.50
N ILE A 179 -12.82 18.99 19.53
CA ILE A 179 -11.41 19.32 19.79
C ILE A 179 -11.29 20.66 20.50
N ILE A 180 -12.00 21.68 20.02
CA ILE A 180 -12.02 23.01 20.66
C ILE A 180 -12.44 22.88 22.12
N THR A 181 -13.53 22.14 22.39
CA THR A 181 -14.01 21.94 23.75
C THR A 181 -13.07 21.06 24.59
N SER A 182 -12.41 20.06 24.00
CA SER A 182 -11.48 19.17 24.72
C SER A 182 -10.25 19.88 25.28
N VAL A 183 -9.86 21.02 24.70
CA VAL A 183 -8.73 21.84 25.16
C VAL A 183 -9.14 22.98 26.10
N ASN A 184 -10.35 22.91 26.66
CA ASN A 184 -10.96 23.96 27.50
C ASN A 184 -11.09 25.31 26.78
N SER A 185 -11.22 25.32 25.46
CA SER A 185 -11.56 26.53 24.69
C SER A 185 -13.08 26.58 24.48
N THR A 186 -13.59 27.79 24.24
CA THR A 186 -15.01 28.00 23.95
C THR A 186 -15.21 28.15 22.45
N LEU A 187 -16.09 27.34 21.88
CA LEU A 187 -16.47 27.47 20.46
C LEU A 187 -17.34 28.72 20.27
N ARG A 188 -16.90 29.65 19.42
CA ARG A 188 -17.65 30.84 19.01
C ARG A 188 -17.98 30.75 17.52
N GLU A 189 -19.06 30.04 17.21
CA GLU A 189 -19.52 29.84 15.84
C GLU A 189 -20.16 31.10 15.23
N VAL A 190 -19.86 31.39 13.95
CA VAL A 190 -20.35 32.57 13.22
C VAL A 190 -20.98 32.21 11.88
N GLY A 191 -21.74 33.14 11.31
CA GLY A 191 -22.41 32.97 10.01
C GLY A 191 -23.47 31.87 10.02
N THR A 192 -23.67 31.26 8.86
CA THR A 192 -24.59 30.13 8.62
C THR A 192 -23.85 28.99 7.90
N THR A 193 -24.50 27.84 7.77
CA THR A 193 -23.89 26.66 7.12
C THR A 193 -23.40 26.96 5.71
N ASN A 194 -24.20 27.65 4.89
CA ASN A 194 -23.88 27.91 3.50
C ASN A 194 -23.24 29.28 3.26
N LYS A 195 -23.53 30.29 4.10
CA LYS A 195 -23.02 31.66 3.93
C LYS A 195 -22.43 32.19 5.21
N THR A 196 -21.19 32.66 5.12
CA THR A 196 -20.54 33.43 6.18
C THR A 196 -19.89 34.66 5.57
N HIS A 197 -20.13 35.82 6.19
CA HIS A 197 -19.59 37.10 5.76
C HIS A 197 -18.56 37.62 6.76
N LEU A 198 -17.70 38.55 6.34
CA LEU A 198 -16.68 39.16 7.20
C LEU A 198 -17.28 39.83 8.44
N ALA A 199 -18.47 40.44 8.31
CA ALA A 199 -19.18 41.08 9.41
C ALA A 199 -19.57 40.09 10.53
N ASP A 200 -19.83 38.82 10.20
CA ASP A 200 -20.15 37.79 11.19
C ASP A 200 -18.96 37.55 12.12
N TYR A 201 -17.75 37.44 11.55
CA TYR A 201 -16.50 37.35 12.32
C TYR A 201 -16.26 38.60 13.16
N GLN A 202 -16.39 39.79 12.56
CA GLN A 202 -16.14 41.05 13.25
C GLN A 202 -17.05 41.24 14.48
N SER A 203 -18.32 40.85 14.37
CA SER A 203 -19.29 40.96 15.47
C SER A 203 -19.04 39.98 16.63
N ALA A 204 -18.33 38.89 16.38
CA ALA A 204 -18.08 37.85 17.36
C ALA A 204 -16.80 38.10 18.19
N ILE A 205 -15.84 38.84 17.63
CA ILE A 205 -14.56 39.15 18.28
C ILE A 205 -14.80 40.02 19.52
N ASN A 206 -14.22 39.59 20.64
CA ASN A 206 -14.27 40.29 21.92
C ASN A 206 -12.99 40.01 22.75
N GLU A 207 -12.94 40.52 23.98
CA GLU A 207 -11.76 40.39 24.86
C GLU A 207 -11.39 38.93 25.23
N GLN A 208 -12.36 38.00 25.16
CA GLN A 208 -12.14 36.57 25.42
C GLN A 208 -11.66 35.82 24.18
N THR A 209 -11.68 36.43 22.99
CA THR A 209 -11.24 35.79 21.76
C THR A 209 -9.73 35.50 21.79
N GLY A 210 -9.37 34.26 21.47
CA GLY A 210 -7.98 33.78 21.44
C GLY A 210 -7.44 33.59 20.04
N ALA A 211 -8.30 33.20 19.09
CA ALA A 211 -7.92 32.99 17.69
C ALA A 211 -9.14 33.00 16.77
N ILE A 212 -8.88 33.26 15.49
CA ILE A 212 -9.78 32.91 14.39
C ILE A 212 -9.28 31.60 13.80
N LEU A 213 -10.18 30.63 13.62
CA LEU A 213 -9.90 29.35 12.99
C LEU A 213 -10.66 29.28 11.68
N LYS A 214 -9.94 29.00 10.58
CA LYS A 214 -10.52 28.63 9.29
C LYS A 214 -10.23 27.16 9.01
N VAL A 215 -11.23 26.41 8.57
CA VAL A 215 -11.07 24.98 8.25
C VAL A 215 -11.49 24.72 6.81
N HIS A 216 -10.59 24.14 6.02
CA HIS A 216 -10.87 23.77 4.64
C HIS A 216 -11.80 22.55 4.58
N PRO A 217 -12.92 22.60 3.85
CA PRO A 217 -13.85 21.49 3.72
C PRO A 217 -13.28 20.38 2.81
N SER A 218 -12.28 19.65 3.30
CA SER A 218 -11.55 18.65 2.50
C SER A 218 -12.33 17.36 2.21
N ASN A 219 -13.51 17.15 2.78
CA ASN A 219 -14.26 15.88 2.64
C ASN A 219 -15.73 16.02 2.26
N TYR A 220 -16.20 17.24 2.02
CA TYR A 220 -17.52 17.51 1.45
C TYR A 220 -17.51 18.86 0.75
N GLU A 221 -18.54 19.11 -0.04
CA GLU A 221 -18.75 20.40 -0.70
C GLU A 221 -20.19 20.83 -0.47
N ILE A 222 -20.40 22.14 -0.29
CA ILE A 222 -21.74 22.72 -0.21
C ILE A 222 -22.08 23.27 -1.58
N ILE A 223 -23.08 22.68 -2.25
CA ILE A 223 -23.53 23.09 -3.58
C ILE A 223 -24.73 24.02 -3.45
N GLY A 224 -24.74 25.13 -4.19
CA GLY A 224 -25.84 26.10 -4.25
C GLY A 224 -25.39 27.53 -3.91
N PHE A 225 -26.22 28.28 -3.18
CA PHE A 225 -25.88 29.63 -2.75
C PHE A 225 -24.92 29.59 -1.55
N THR A 226 -23.63 29.58 -1.85
CA THR A 226 -22.57 29.56 -0.84
C THR A 226 -21.78 30.86 -0.84
N GLU A 227 -21.23 31.19 0.33
CA GLU A 227 -20.34 32.33 0.50
C GLU A 227 -19.37 32.03 1.65
N GLN A 228 -18.09 32.22 1.39
CA GLN A 228 -17.02 32.04 2.35
C GLN A 228 -16.12 33.27 2.34
N VAL A 229 -15.64 33.65 3.52
CA VAL A 229 -14.70 34.75 3.66
C VAL A 229 -13.30 34.28 3.23
N PRO A 230 -12.63 34.98 2.29
CA PRO A 230 -11.26 34.68 1.90
C PRO A 230 -10.28 34.82 3.05
N GLU A 231 -9.22 34.00 3.05
CA GLU A 231 -8.13 34.04 4.03
C GLU A 231 -7.48 35.43 4.11
N SER A 232 -7.35 36.10 2.96
CA SER A 232 -6.76 37.45 2.88
C SER A 232 -7.54 38.49 3.67
N GLU A 233 -8.88 38.39 3.72
CA GLU A 233 -9.70 39.33 4.51
C GLU A 233 -9.70 38.94 6.00
N LEU A 234 -9.68 37.63 6.31
CA LEU A 234 -9.66 37.15 7.68
C LEU A 234 -8.36 37.47 8.40
N VAL A 235 -7.21 37.39 7.72
CA VAL A 235 -5.92 37.72 8.32
C VAL A 235 -5.83 39.21 8.67
N GLU A 236 -6.36 40.08 7.79
CA GLU A 236 -6.44 41.52 8.06
C GLU A 236 -7.32 41.81 9.29
N LEU A 237 -8.51 41.21 9.36
CA LEU A 237 -9.40 41.33 10.52
C LEU A 237 -8.75 40.80 11.80
N ALA A 238 -8.10 39.64 11.74
CA ALA A 238 -7.40 39.03 12.88
C ALA A 238 -6.31 39.98 13.41
N HIS A 239 -5.49 40.53 12.52
CA HIS A 239 -4.39 41.42 12.90
C HIS A 239 -4.88 42.76 13.45
N GLN A 240 -5.96 43.33 12.90
CA GLN A 240 -6.60 44.53 13.47
C GLN A 240 -7.07 44.30 14.92
N ALA A 241 -7.49 43.07 15.24
CA ALA A 241 -7.89 42.66 16.59
C ALA A 241 -6.74 42.10 17.45
N ASN A 242 -5.49 42.10 16.97
CA ASN A 242 -4.32 41.47 17.62
C ASN A 242 -4.50 39.95 17.89
N LEU A 243 -5.18 39.24 17.00
CA LEU A 243 -5.42 37.80 17.06
C LEU A 243 -4.63 37.05 15.97
N PRO A 244 -4.26 35.77 16.20
CA PRO A 244 -3.79 34.89 15.14
C PRO A 244 -4.94 34.39 14.25
N LEU A 245 -4.67 34.26 12.96
CA LEU A 245 -5.43 33.40 12.06
C LEU A 245 -4.76 32.02 11.96
N ILE A 246 -5.51 30.98 12.32
CA ILE A 246 -5.11 29.58 12.20
C ILE A 246 -5.92 28.96 11.06
N THR A 247 -5.24 28.30 10.12
CA THR A 247 -5.90 27.58 9.02
C THR A 247 -5.60 26.09 9.09
N ASP A 248 -6.64 25.27 9.21
CA ASP A 248 -6.56 23.83 8.99
C ASP A 248 -6.87 23.54 7.52
N LEU A 249 -5.81 23.44 6.71
CA LEU A 249 -5.93 23.11 5.29
C LEU A 249 -6.22 21.62 5.10
N GLY A 250 -5.65 20.77 5.95
CA GLY A 250 -5.87 19.33 5.91
C GLY A 250 -5.20 18.58 4.75
N SER A 251 -5.35 19.01 3.49
CA SER A 251 -4.97 18.26 2.28
C SER A 251 -3.45 18.13 2.06
N GLY A 252 -2.70 19.20 2.34
CA GLY A 252 -1.25 19.22 2.23
C GLY A 252 -0.71 19.29 0.80
N LEU A 253 -1.44 19.91 -0.13
CA LEU A 253 -0.95 20.10 -1.50
C LEU A 253 0.26 21.04 -1.52
N MET A 254 1.39 20.58 -2.03
CA MET A 254 2.65 21.36 -2.03
C MET A 254 2.97 22.00 -3.39
N VAL A 255 2.43 21.46 -4.48
CA VAL A 255 2.69 21.90 -5.85
C VAL A 255 1.39 21.92 -6.65
N ASN A 256 1.27 22.86 -7.57
CA ASN A 256 0.12 22.93 -8.46
C ASN A 256 0.04 21.69 -9.35
N LEU A 257 -1.18 21.17 -9.47
CA LEU A 257 -1.48 20.02 -10.31
C LEU A 257 -1.93 20.50 -11.69
N PRO A 258 -1.34 20.00 -12.79
CA PRO A 258 -1.86 20.26 -14.12
C PRO A 258 -3.34 19.85 -14.22
N ASP A 259 -4.16 20.73 -14.80
CA ASP A 259 -5.59 20.50 -15.06
C ASP A 259 -6.48 20.28 -13.81
N ILE A 260 -5.96 20.51 -12.60
CA ILE A 260 -6.70 20.42 -11.32
C ILE A 260 -6.37 21.68 -10.51
N ASN A 261 -7.28 22.67 -10.52
CA ASN A 261 -7.00 24.02 -10.00
C ASN A 261 -7.77 24.41 -8.73
N ASP A 262 -8.69 23.58 -8.25
CA ASP A 262 -9.65 24.00 -7.20
C ASP A 262 -9.17 23.77 -5.76
N GLU A 263 -7.96 23.21 -5.58
CA GLU A 263 -7.37 22.97 -4.26
C GLU A 263 -6.15 23.89 -4.03
N PRO A 264 -6.14 24.68 -2.96
CA PRO A 264 -5.05 25.62 -2.71
C PRO A 264 -3.80 24.91 -2.21
N THR A 265 -2.63 25.44 -2.59
CA THR A 265 -1.36 24.94 -2.06
C THR A 265 -1.10 25.46 -0.65
N VAL A 266 -0.31 24.70 0.12
CA VAL A 266 0.17 25.12 1.45
C VAL A 266 0.88 26.47 1.36
N ARG A 267 1.65 26.72 0.30
CA ARG A 267 2.38 27.98 0.11
C ARG A 267 1.43 29.18 -0.11
N GLU A 268 0.34 29.01 -0.84
CA GLU A 268 -0.64 30.08 -1.07
C GLU A 268 -1.36 30.42 0.24
N ILE A 269 -1.85 29.42 0.97
CA ILE A 269 -2.56 29.63 2.23
C ILE A 269 -1.64 30.22 3.31
N ALA A 270 -0.37 29.78 3.36
CA ALA A 270 0.59 30.28 4.33
C ALA A 270 0.92 31.78 4.19
N GLN A 271 0.64 32.40 3.03
CA GLN A 271 0.78 33.86 2.87
C GLN A 271 -0.28 34.64 3.64
N PHE A 272 -1.44 34.02 3.87
CA PHE A 272 -2.61 34.64 4.49
C PHE A 272 -2.98 33.96 5.81
N SER A 273 -2.01 33.38 6.53
CA SER A 273 -2.27 32.69 7.80
C SER A 273 -1.05 32.77 8.72
N ASP A 274 -1.30 32.86 10.03
CA ASP A 274 -0.22 32.86 11.02
C ASP A 274 0.30 31.46 11.31
N LEU A 275 -0.60 30.46 11.24
CA LEU A 275 -0.32 29.03 11.36
C LEU A 275 -1.17 28.28 10.34
N VAL A 276 -0.56 27.33 9.63
CA VAL A 276 -1.26 26.39 8.73
C VAL A 276 -0.96 24.97 9.17
N ALA A 277 -2.01 24.15 9.32
CA ALA A 277 -1.93 22.73 9.64
C ALA A 277 -2.41 21.87 8.46
N PHE A 278 -1.69 20.78 8.17
CA PHE A 278 -2.07 19.83 7.11
C PHE A 278 -1.51 18.42 7.31
N SER A 279 -2.10 17.44 6.61
CA SER A 279 -1.66 16.04 6.63
C SER A 279 -0.50 15.75 5.68
N GLY A 280 0.43 14.89 6.12
CA GLY A 280 1.51 14.35 5.28
C GLY A 280 1.10 13.20 4.35
N ASP A 281 0.03 12.46 4.68
CA ASP A 281 -0.40 11.25 3.95
C ASP A 281 -1.59 11.46 2.99
N LYS A 282 -1.90 12.71 2.68
CA LYS A 282 -2.91 13.10 1.68
C LYS A 282 -2.23 13.56 0.39
N LEU A 283 -2.44 14.81 -0.08
CA LEU A 283 -1.86 15.29 -1.35
C LEU A 283 -0.35 15.50 -1.28
N LEU A 284 0.22 15.61 -0.07
CA LEU A 284 1.67 15.61 0.09
C LEU A 284 2.29 14.26 -0.36
N GLY A 285 1.55 13.15 -0.36
CA GLY A 285 2.04 11.87 -0.86
C GLY A 285 3.14 11.23 -0.01
N GLY A 286 3.25 11.63 1.26
CA GLY A 286 4.23 11.14 2.23
C GLY A 286 3.62 10.22 3.29
N PRO A 287 4.34 10.00 4.41
CA PRO A 287 3.83 9.21 5.52
C PRO A 287 2.80 9.99 6.35
N GLN A 288 2.10 9.29 7.25
CA GLN A 288 1.24 9.96 8.22
C GLN A 288 2.06 10.95 9.06
N ALA A 289 1.66 12.21 9.02
CA ALA A 289 2.23 13.31 9.80
C ALA A 289 1.21 14.45 9.89
N GLY A 290 1.30 15.25 10.95
CA GLY A 290 0.66 16.55 11.04
C GLY A 290 1.72 17.61 10.94
N ILE A 291 1.66 18.43 9.91
CA ILE A 291 2.68 19.43 9.62
C ILE A 291 2.09 20.80 9.96
N ILE A 292 2.83 21.59 10.73
CA ILE A 292 2.47 22.94 11.14
C ILE A 292 3.53 23.87 10.60
N VAL A 293 3.15 24.85 9.79
CA VAL A 293 4.03 25.88 9.26
C VAL A 293 3.48 27.27 9.59
N GLY A 294 4.34 28.26 9.79
CA GLY A 294 3.89 29.62 10.04
C GLY A 294 4.92 30.51 10.71
N LYS A 295 4.42 31.45 11.52
CA LYS A 295 5.24 32.43 12.23
C LYS A 295 6.04 31.80 13.36
N SER A 296 7.34 32.15 13.47
CA SER A 296 8.23 31.58 14.48
C SER A 296 7.71 31.80 15.90
N LYS A 297 7.15 33.00 16.17
CA LYS A 297 6.61 33.34 17.49
C LYS A 297 5.56 32.35 18.01
N TYR A 298 4.78 31.73 17.11
CA TYR A 298 3.77 30.75 17.48
C TYR A 298 4.34 29.34 17.47
N ILE A 299 5.14 28.97 16.45
CA ILE A 299 5.78 27.66 16.40
C ILE A 299 6.66 27.42 17.63
N ASP A 300 7.38 28.43 18.10
CA ASP A 300 8.20 28.34 19.30
C ASP A 300 7.34 28.07 20.54
N GLN A 301 6.15 28.67 20.66
CA GLN A 301 5.22 28.33 21.75
C GLN A 301 4.78 26.86 21.68
N LEU A 302 4.48 26.34 20.49
CA LEU A 302 4.12 24.94 20.29
C LEU A 302 5.28 24.00 20.67
N LYS A 303 6.53 24.37 20.34
CA LYS A 303 7.76 23.62 20.69
C LYS A 303 7.96 23.48 22.20
N HIS A 304 7.48 24.44 23.00
CA HIS A 304 7.57 24.41 24.47
C HIS A 304 6.35 23.74 25.15
N HIS A 305 5.28 23.47 24.42
CA HIS A 305 4.07 22.89 24.98
C HIS A 305 4.25 21.40 25.33
N GLN A 306 3.82 21.00 26.54
CA GLN A 306 4.06 19.64 27.05
C GLN A 306 3.40 18.54 26.21
N LEU A 307 2.24 18.82 25.59
CA LEU A 307 1.58 17.85 24.71
C LEU A 307 2.44 17.47 23.50
N LEU A 308 3.36 18.32 23.06
CA LEU A 308 4.25 17.99 21.94
C LEU A 308 5.01 16.70 22.22
N ARG A 309 5.39 16.43 23.47
CA ARG A 309 6.11 15.19 23.82
C ARG A 309 5.28 13.93 23.59
N ALA A 310 3.97 14.00 23.78
CA ALA A 310 3.03 12.91 23.53
C ALA A 310 2.66 12.78 22.05
N LEU A 311 2.59 13.91 21.34
CA LEU A 311 2.22 13.99 19.92
C LEU A 311 3.42 13.90 18.95
N ARG A 312 4.61 13.70 19.49
CA ARG A 312 5.88 13.74 18.77
C ARG A 312 5.93 12.69 17.66
N ILE A 313 6.33 13.11 16.47
CA ILE A 313 6.61 12.23 15.33
C ILE A 313 7.70 11.19 15.65
N ASP A 314 7.55 9.95 15.19
CA ASP A 314 8.52 8.88 15.41
C ASP A 314 9.68 8.90 14.39
N LYS A 315 10.65 7.98 14.56
CA LYS A 315 11.85 7.93 13.72
C LYS A 315 11.54 7.58 12.26
N LEU A 316 10.66 6.61 12.05
CA LEU A 316 10.36 6.05 10.72
C LEU A 316 9.59 7.07 9.89
N THR A 317 8.54 7.65 10.47
CA THR A 317 7.72 8.68 9.80
C THR A 317 8.54 9.93 9.53
N LEU A 318 9.42 10.36 10.44
CA LEU A 318 10.31 11.50 10.19
C LEU A 318 11.28 11.25 9.02
N ALA A 319 11.92 10.08 8.99
CA ALA A 319 12.86 9.72 7.91
C ALA A 319 12.14 9.62 6.54
N ALA A 320 10.94 9.03 6.53
CA ALA A 320 10.12 8.96 5.33
C ALA A 320 9.63 10.35 4.88
N LEU A 321 9.28 11.23 5.83
CA LEU A 321 8.86 12.58 5.52
C LEU A 321 10.02 13.40 4.96
N GLU A 322 11.22 13.33 5.55
CA GLU A 322 12.43 13.98 5.03
C GLU A 322 12.70 13.58 3.58
N ALA A 323 12.72 12.28 3.29
CA ALA A 323 12.92 11.79 1.92
C ALA A 323 11.80 12.24 0.97
N THR A 324 10.56 12.30 1.42
CA THR A 324 9.44 12.81 0.61
C THR A 324 9.62 14.30 0.28
N LEU A 325 9.96 15.12 1.28
CA LEU A 325 10.16 16.56 1.13
C LEU A 325 11.36 16.89 0.24
N GLN A 326 12.40 16.05 0.23
CA GLN A 326 13.54 16.20 -0.68
C GLN A 326 13.13 16.08 -2.16
N ILE A 327 12.15 15.24 -2.49
CA ILE A 327 11.63 15.14 -3.88
C ILE A 327 10.96 16.46 -4.30
N TYR A 328 10.30 17.15 -3.37
CA TYR A 328 9.60 18.41 -3.63
C TYR A 328 10.51 19.60 -3.93
N GLN A 329 11.82 19.51 -3.66
CA GLN A 329 12.77 20.55 -4.06
C GLN A 329 12.82 20.73 -5.59
N GLU A 330 12.40 19.70 -6.35
CA GLU A 330 12.22 19.74 -7.79
C GLU A 330 10.75 19.43 -8.15
N PRO A 331 9.89 20.44 -8.40
CA PRO A 331 8.45 20.21 -8.61
C PRO A 331 8.13 19.21 -9.73
N ALA A 332 8.88 19.25 -10.84
CA ALA A 332 8.72 18.30 -11.95
C ALA A 332 9.08 16.86 -11.57
N ARG A 333 9.99 16.67 -10.60
CA ARG A 333 10.36 15.38 -10.03
C ARG A 333 9.27 14.87 -9.10
N ALA A 334 8.70 15.75 -8.27
CA ALA A 334 7.59 15.40 -7.37
C ALA A 334 6.39 14.81 -8.12
N LEU A 335 5.96 15.44 -9.22
CA LEU A 335 4.85 14.94 -10.06
C LEU A 335 5.12 13.54 -10.67
N LYS A 336 6.39 13.14 -10.81
CA LYS A 336 6.78 11.86 -11.40
C LYS A 336 7.02 10.77 -10.36
N GLU A 337 7.71 11.10 -9.28
CA GLU A 337 8.21 10.12 -8.30
C GLU A 337 7.29 9.90 -7.11
N ILE A 338 6.45 10.89 -6.75
CA ILE A 338 5.48 10.73 -5.67
C ILE A 338 4.25 10.00 -6.22
N PRO A 339 3.95 8.75 -5.77
CA PRO A 339 2.91 7.94 -6.37
C PRO A 339 1.53 8.60 -6.39
N THR A 340 1.14 9.29 -5.31
CA THR A 340 -0.13 10.01 -5.23
C THR A 340 -0.22 11.08 -6.33
N LEU A 341 0.80 11.91 -6.50
CA LEU A 341 0.83 12.95 -7.54
C LEU A 341 0.90 12.36 -8.94
N ARG A 342 1.68 11.30 -9.12
CA ARG A 342 1.80 10.60 -10.39
C ARG A 342 0.46 10.02 -10.82
N MET A 343 -0.30 9.40 -9.92
CA MET A 343 -1.64 8.88 -10.19
C MET A 343 -2.60 10.01 -10.60
N LEU A 344 -2.63 11.11 -9.83
CA LEU A 344 -3.47 12.28 -10.12
C LEU A 344 -3.22 12.85 -11.52
N THR A 345 -1.94 12.93 -11.92
CA THR A 345 -1.53 13.60 -13.17
C THR A 345 -1.36 12.66 -14.36
N ARG A 346 -1.79 11.39 -14.27
CA ARG A 346 -1.77 10.48 -15.44
C ARG A 346 -2.65 11.04 -16.55
N THR A 347 -2.09 11.09 -17.75
CA THR A 347 -2.81 11.59 -18.92
C THR A 347 -3.80 10.55 -19.43
N LYS A 348 -4.83 11.02 -20.17
CA LYS A 348 -5.80 10.15 -20.83
C LYS A 348 -5.13 9.12 -21.75
N ASN A 349 -4.09 9.52 -22.49
CA ASN A 349 -3.37 8.65 -23.40
C ASN A 349 -2.63 7.53 -22.65
N GLU A 350 -1.96 7.85 -21.53
CA GLU A 350 -1.28 6.84 -20.71
C GLU A 350 -2.25 5.79 -20.13
N LEU A 351 -3.44 6.23 -19.71
CA LEU A 351 -4.47 5.34 -19.18
C LEU A 351 -5.07 4.47 -20.28
N GLN A 352 -5.35 5.05 -21.45
CA GLN A 352 -5.86 4.32 -22.61
C GLN A 352 -4.87 3.24 -23.05
N SER A 353 -3.58 3.57 -23.20
CA SER A 353 -2.56 2.60 -23.59
C SER A 353 -2.39 1.47 -22.55
N SER A 354 -2.49 1.79 -21.25
CA SER A 354 -2.48 0.77 -20.19
C SER A 354 -3.71 -0.15 -20.27
N ALA A 355 -4.88 0.42 -20.57
CA ALA A 355 -6.13 -0.33 -20.71
C ALA A 355 -6.10 -1.25 -21.94
N GLU A 356 -5.58 -0.78 -23.06
CA GLU A 356 -5.40 -1.57 -24.30
C GLU A 356 -4.44 -2.73 -24.10
N TYR A 357 -3.29 -2.47 -23.45
CA TYR A 357 -2.36 -3.53 -23.07
C TYR A 357 -3.03 -4.58 -22.19
N PHE A 358 -3.72 -4.15 -21.12
CA PHE A 358 -4.37 -5.08 -20.21
C PHE A 358 -5.48 -5.87 -20.89
N LEU A 359 -6.33 -5.22 -21.69
CA LEU A 359 -7.38 -5.87 -22.49
C LEU A 359 -6.81 -6.96 -23.40
N ALA A 360 -5.73 -6.67 -24.12
CA ALA A 360 -5.09 -7.63 -25.03
C ALA A 360 -4.58 -8.88 -24.30
N GLN A 361 -4.10 -8.74 -23.05
CA GLN A 361 -3.70 -9.89 -22.23
C GLN A 361 -4.92 -10.69 -21.74
N LEU A 362 -5.97 -10.01 -21.30
CA LEU A 362 -7.20 -10.69 -20.86
C LEU A 362 -7.87 -11.47 -21.98
N GLN A 363 -7.86 -10.98 -23.22
CA GLN A 363 -8.45 -11.65 -24.38
C GLN A 363 -7.79 -13.00 -24.72
N GLN A 364 -6.59 -13.27 -24.20
CA GLN A 364 -5.92 -14.56 -24.35
C GLN A 364 -6.41 -15.62 -23.35
N LEU A 365 -7.13 -15.21 -22.30
CA LEU A 365 -7.64 -16.12 -21.28
C LEU A 365 -8.99 -16.72 -21.71
N PRO A 366 -9.22 -18.02 -21.49
CA PRO A 366 -10.50 -18.64 -21.78
C PRO A 366 -11.57 -18.16 -20.78
N ASP A 367 -12.83 -18.18 -21.21
CA ASP A 367 -13.98 -17.96 -20.33
C ASP A 367 -13.97 -16.61 -19.58
N ILE A 368 -13.39 -15.60 -20.21
CA ILE A 368 -13.42 -14.21 -19.75
C ILE A 368 -14.04 -13.33 -20.84
N LYS A 369 -14.84 -12.35 -20.42
CA LYS A 369 -15.33 -11.27 -21.29
C LYS A 369 -14.78 -9.97 -20.73
N SER A 370 -14.08 -9.22 -21.57
CA SER A 370 -13.47 -7.96 -21.19
C SER A 370 -13.71 -6.88 -22.25
N GLU A 371 -13.88 -5.65 -21.79
CA GLU A 371 -14.05 -4.47 -22.65
C GLU A 371 -13.48 -3.23 -21.95
N ILE A 372 -13.02 -2.26 -22.75
CA ILE A 372 -12.62 -0.95 -22.23
C ILE A 372 -13.84 -0.04 -22.21
N ILE A 373 -14.13 0.55 -21.06
CA ILE A 373 -15.17 1.55 -20.89
C ILE A 373 -14.56 2.86 -20.39
N ALA A 374 -15.18 3.97 -20.79
CA ALA A 374 -14.90 5.26 -20.18
C ALA A 374 -15.52 5.30 -18.78
N GLY A 375 -14.84 5.98 -17.85
CA GLY A 375 -15.38 6.24 -16.53
C GLY A 375 -14.58 7.31 -15.81
N TYR A 376 -14.75 7.36 -14.49
CA TYR A 376 -14.09 8.32 -13.63
C TYR A 376 -13.39 7.60 -12.47
N SER A 377 -12.19 8.06 -12.17
CA SER A 377 -11.44 7.77 -10.95
C SER A 377 -11.79 8.82 -9.91
N GLU A 378 -11.67 8.46 -8.64
CA GLU A 378 -11.87 9.39 -7.53
C GLU A 378 -10.52 9.68 -6.87
N VAL A 379 -10.30 10.93 -6.45
CA VAL A 379 -9.13 11.24 -5.61
C VAL A 379 -9.25 10.57 -4.25
N GLY A 380 -10.45 10.48 -3.70
CA GLY A 380 -10.73 9.96 -2.37
C GLY A 380 -11.44 11.01 -1.52
N GLY A 381 -12.58 10.62 -0.95
CA GLY A 381 -13.52 11.54 -0.29
C GLY A 381 -13.00 12.24 0.98
N GLY A 382 -11.76 12.00 1.42
CA GLY A 382 -11.18 12.66 2.60
C GLY A 382 -10.28 13.86 2.28
N THR A 383 -10.14 14.22 1.00
CA THR A 383 -9.19 15.25 0.55
C THR A 383 -9.76 16.18 -0.52
N PHE A 384 -10.41 15.62 -1.55
CA PHE A 384 -10.92 16.39 -2.68
C PHE A 384 -12.28 15.79 -3.07
N PRO A 385 -13.37 16.20 -2.39
CA PRO A 385 -14.70 15.64 -2.63
C PRO A 385 -15.16 15.97 -4.05
N ASN A 386 -15.87 15.04 -4.68
CA ASN A 386 -16.49 15.20 -6.01
C ASN A 386 -15.54 15.44 -7.21
N LEU A 387 -14.22 15.46 -7.04
CA LEU A 387 -13.30 15.52 -8.18
C LEU A 387 -13.28 14.18 -8.92
N GLU A 388 -13.98 14.16 -10.05
CA GLU A 388 -14.01 13.04 -10.99
C GLU A 388 -12.91 13.21 -12.05
N LEU A 389 -11.95 12.29 -12.07
CA LEU A 389 -10.87 12.28 -13.04
C LEU A 389 -11.19 11.30 -14.18
N PRO A 390 -11.37 11.76 -15.44
CA PRO A 390 -11.65 10.86 -16.56
C PRO A 390 -10.58 9.77 -16.67
N THR A 391 -11.01 8.52 -16.74
CA THR A 391 -10.12 7.34 -16.76
C THR A 391 -10.57 6.32 -17.78
N SER A 392 -9.69 5.37 -18.07
CA SER A 392 -10.00 4.16 -18.81
C SER A 392 -10.16 3.01 -17.81
N ILE A 393 -11.25 2.27 -17.92
CA ILE A 393 -11.57 1.13 -17.06
C ILE A 393 -11.66 -0.11 -17.93
N VAL A 394 -11.08 -1.22 -17.48
CA VAL A 394 -11.31 -2.52 -18.10
C VAL A 394 -12.37 -3.25 -17.28
N ALA A 395 -13.56 -3.41 -17.86
CA ALA A 395 -14.67 -4.15 -17.28
C ALA A 395 -14.51 -5.63 -17.63
N VAL A 396 -14.64 -6.50 -16.63
CA VAL A 396 -14.37 -7.94 -16.75
C VAL A 396 -15.50 -8.74 -16.14
N SER A 397 -15.94 -9.78 -16.85
CA SER A 397 -16.92 -10.76 -16.36
C SER A 397 -16.55 -12.16 -16.85
N SER A 398 -17.16 -13.19 -16.28
CA SER A 398 -17.02 -14.56 -16.76
C SER A 398 -18.38 -15.21 -16.92
N PRO A 399 -18.61 -15.99 -18.00
CA PRO A 399 -19.79 -16.85 -18.11
C PRO A 399 -19.74 -18.07 -17.16
N LYS A 400 -18.58 -18.41 -16.58
CA LYS A 400 -18.40 -19.64 -15.77
C LYS A 400 -18.52 -19.42 -14.26
N ILE A 401 -18.13 -18.25 -13.77
CA ILE A 401 -18.16 -17.92 -12.34
C ILE A 401 -18.99 -16.66 -12.13
N SER A 402 -19.75 -16.61 -11.04
CA SER A 402 -20.49 -15.40 -10.69
C SER A 402 -19.52 -14.28 -10.32
N THR A 403 -19.94 -13.03 -10.53
CA THR A 403 -19.13 -11.85 -10.22
C THR A 403 -18.77 -11.78 -8.74
N GLN A 404 -19.65 -12.25 -7.85
CA GLN A 404 -19.38 -12.35 -6.41
C GLN A 404 -18.31 -13.40 -6.07
N ASP A 405 -18.33 -14.56 -6.72
CA ASP A 405 -17.30 -15.59 -6.53
C ASP A 405 -15.96 -15.10 -7.10
N PHE A 406 -16.01 -14.41 -8.25
CA PHE A 406 -14.84 -13.82 -8.87
C PHE A 406 -14.18 -12.77 -7.96
N ASP A 407 -14.94 -11.81 -7.42
CA ASP A 407 -14.45 -10.84 -6.42
C ASP A 407 -13.83 -11.55 -5.21
N THR A 408 -14.52 -12.58 -4.69
CA THR A 408 -14.05 -13.33 -3.52
C THR A 408 -12.70 -14.01 -3.80
N ARG A 409 -12.51 -14.59 -4.99
CA ARG A 409 -11.25 -15.21 -5.40
C ARG A 409 -10.13 -14.18 -5.54
N LEU A 410 -10.41 -13.01 -6.12
CA LEU A 410 -9.42 -11.92 -6.22
C LEU A 410 -8.97 -11.42 -4.84
N ARG A 411 -9.89 -11.34 -3.86
CA ARG A 411 -9.55 -10.98 -2.48
C ARG A 411 -8.80 -12.08 -1.72
N GLN A 412 -8.85 -13.32 -2.21
CA GLN A 412 -8.15 -14.48 -1.64
C GLN A 412 -6.85 -14.82 -2.38
N ALA A 413 -6.49 -14.06 -3.43
CA ALA A 413 -5.22 -14.19 -4.12
C ALA A 413 -4.04 -13.96 -3.17
N THR A 414 -2.85 -14.42 -3.57
CA THR A 414 -1.61 -14.27 -2.78
C THR A 414 -1.35 -12.81 -2.40
N ILE A 415 -1.61 -11.90 -3.33
CA ILE A 415 -1.75 -10.46 -3.06
C ILE A 415 -3.21 -10.12 -3.38
N PRO A 416 -4.03 -9.77 -2.38
CA PRO A 416 -5.44 -9.46 -2.61
C PRO A 416 -5.62 -8.31 -3.61
N ILE A 417 -6.50 -8.51 -4.59
CA ILE A 417 -6.82 -7.52 -5.62
C ILE A 417 -8.20 -6.94 -5.34
N ILE A 418 -8.28 -5.61 -5.16
CA ILE A 418 -9.51 -4.90 -4.81
C ILE A 418 -10.01 -4.14 -6.05
N THR A 419 -11.19 -4.50 -6.54
CA THR A 419 -11.84 -3.90 -7.73
C THR A 419 -13.13 -3.17 -7.34
N ARG A 420 -13.74 -2.44 -8.28
CA ARG A 420 -15.14 -1.99 -8.13
C ARG A 420 -16.08 -3.01 -8.76
N LEU A 421 -17.28 -3.18 -8.20
CA LEU A 421 -18.33 -4.02 -8.78
C LEU A 421 -19.47 -3.13 -9.31
N LYS A 422 -19.83 -3.30 -10.58
CA LYS A 422 -20.96 -2.57 -11.20
C LYS A 422 -21.57 -3.41 -12.31
N ASN A 423 -22.91 -3.47 -12.38
CA ASN A 423 -23.65 -4.15 -13.45
C ASN A 423 -23.17 -5.59 -13.72
N GLU A 424 -22.96 -6.39 -12.67
CA GLU A 424 -22.41 -7.77 -12.76
C GLU A 424 -21.02 -7.87 -13.42
N GLN A 425 -20.23 -6.79 -13.43
CA GLN A 425 -18.84 -6.78 -13.89
C GLN A 425 -17.90 -6.31 -12.78
N LEU A 426 -16.68 -6.84 -12.80
CA LEU A 426 -15.56 -6.30 -12.04
C LEU A 426 -14.85 -5.24 -12.87
N LEU A 427 -14.65 -4.07 -12.28
CA LEU A 427 -14.07 -2.91 -12.93
C LEU A 427 -12.65 -2.69 -12.42
N PHE A 428 -11.68 -2.79 -13.32
CA PHE A 428 -10.28 -2.48 -13.08
C PHE A 428 -10.01 -1.06 -13.58
N ASP A 429 -9.85 -0.11 -12.67
CA ASP A 429 -9.44 1.24 -13.03
C ASP A 429 -7.92 1.30 -13.13
N LEU A 430 -7.43 1.68 -14.31
CA LEU A 430 -6.01 1.65 -14.61
C LEU A 430 -5.24 2.74 -13.88
N ARG A 431 -5.91 3.78 -13.35
CA ARG A 431 -5.30 4.93 -12.65
C ARG A 431 -4.31 4.52 -11.56
N THR A 432 -4.74 3.61 -10.69
CA THR A 432 -4.02 3.18 -9.49
C THR A 432 -3.16 1.94 -9.70
N LEU A 433 -3.11 1.42 -10.93
CA LEU A 433 -2.36 0.22 -11.29
C LEU A 433 -1.05 0.57 -11.99
N THR A 434 0.03 -0.07 -11.54
CA THR A 434 1.33 -0.07 -12.20
C THR A 434 1.46 -1.26 -13.15
N GLN A 435 2.50 -1.24 -14.00
CA GLN A 435 2.78 -2.37 -14.89
C GLN A 435 3.03 -3.67 -14.12
N THR A 436 3.69 -3.59 -12.95
CA THR A 436 3.92 -4.75 -12.09
C THR A 436 2.61 -5.31 -11.53
N ASP A 437 1.68 -4.43 -11.13
CA ASP A 437 0.36 -4.86 -10.65
C ASP A 437 -0.42 -5.57 -11.76
N LEU A 438 -0.38 -5.05 -12.99
CA LEU A 438 -1.03 -5.69 -14.14
C LEU A 438 -0.50 -7.10 -14.38
N SER A 439 0.82 -7.31 -14.32
CA SER A 439 1.42 -8.64 -14.45
C SER A 439 0.92 -9.61 -13.37
N VAL A 440 0.86 -9.17 -12.10
CA VAL A 440 0.34 -9.99 -10.99
C VAL A 440 -1.13 -10.31 -11.19
N ILE A 441 -1.94 -9.32 -11.60
CA ILE A 441 -3.37 -9.55 -11.89
C ILE A 441 -3.53 -10.59 -13.00
N ILE A 442 -2.79 -10.47 -14.11
CA ILE A 442 -2.87 -11.42 -15.23
C ILE A 442 -2.49 -12.83 -14.78
N GLU A 443 -1.45 -12.97 -13.96
CA GLU A 443 -1.02 -14.26 -13.40
C GLU A 443 -2.14 -14.89 -12.55
N GLU A 444 -2.75 -14.12 -11.65
CA GLU A 444 -3.85 -14.59 -10.80
C GLU A 444 -5.11 -14.93 -11.60
N LEU A 445 -5.45 -14.12 -12.61
CA LEU A 445 -6.56 -14.41 -13.52
C LEU A 445 -6.30 -15.68 -14.32
N THR A 446 -5.06 -15.91 -14.74
CA THR A 446 -4.65 -17.14 -15.40
C THR A 446 -4.85 -18.35 -14.48
N LYS A 447 -4.54 -18.25 -13.18
CA LYS A 447 -4.81 -19.31 -12.20
C LYS A 447 -6.32 -19.57 -12.03
N ILE A 448 -7.13 -18.52 -12.00
CA ILE A 448 -8.59 -18.63 -11.84
C ILE A 448 -9.25 -19.28 -13.06
N PHE A 449 -8.80 -18.94 -14.27
CA PHE A 449 -9.46 -19.33 -15.53
C PHE A 449 -8.76 -20.43 -16.32
N LYS A 450 -7.53 -20.83 -15.96
CA LYS A 450 -6.96 -22.07 -16.49
C LYS A 450 -7.93 -23.23 -16.18
N LYS A 451 -8.22 -24.04 -17.20
CA LYS A 451 -8.97 -25.29 -17.02
C LYS A 451 -8.33 -26.04 -15.86
N VAL A 452 -9.10 -26.33 -14.82
CA VAL A 452 -8.78 -27.41 -13.89
C VAL A 452 -8.68 -28.66 -14.76
N LYS A 453 -7.47 -29.01 -15.22
CA LYS A 453 -7.14 -30.40 -15.48
C LYS A 453 -7.30 -31.09 -14.13
N THR A 454 -8.04 -32.19 -14.14
CA THR A 454 -8.31 -33.03 -12.97
C THR A 454 -7.06 -33.16 -12.10
N MET A 455 -7.20 -32.88 -10.80
CA MET A 455 -6.13 -32.87 -9.76
C MET A 455 -5.23 -34.11 -9.71
N ASN A 456 -5.55 -35.18 -10.43
CA ASN A 456 -4.74 -36.39 -10.49
C ASN A 456 -3.54 -36.25 -11.44
N GLU A 457 -3.67 -35.54 -12.58
CA GLU A 457 -2.58 -35.41 -13.56
C GLU A 457 -1.56 -34.33 -13.17
N THR A 458 -2.02 -33.24 -12.53
CA THR A 458 -1.14 -32.14 -12.08
C THR A 458 -0.25 -32.52 -10.91
N ASN A 459 -0.75 -33.37 -10.01
CA ASN A 459 0.10 -33.94 -8.95
C ASN A 459 1.18 -34.86 -9.52
N GLU A 460 0.87 -35.64 -10.57
CA GLU A 460 1.86 -36.52 -11.21
C GLU A 460 2.92 -35.71 -11.97
N ASP A 461 2.53 -34.68 -12.73
CA ASP A 461 3.47 -33.80 -13.45
C ASP A 461 4.33 -32.95 -12.48
N GLU A 462 3.76 -32.46 -11.36
CA GLU A 462 4.52 -31.73 -10.32
C GLU A 462 5.44 -32.67 -9.53
N LEU A 463 4.98 -33.87 -9.16
CA LEU A 463 5.84 -34.90 -8.52
C LEU A 463 6.96 -35.36 -9.46
N LEU A 464 6.67 -35.45 -10.76
CA LEU A 464 7.66 -35.79 -11.77
C LEU A 464 8.66 -34.66 -11.96
N ALA A 465 8.22 -33.40 -11.98
CA ALA A 465 9.11 -32.23 -12.03
C ALA A 465 9.99 -32.13 -10.78
N ASP A 466 9.47 -32.42 -9.58
CA ASP A 466 10.25 -32.50 -8.34
C ASP A 466 11.26 -33.65 -8.39
N THR A 467 10.88 -34.80 -8.96
CA THR A 467 11.78 -35.95 -9.15
C THR A 467 12.92 -35.62 -10.12
N VAL A 468 12.59 -34.93 -11.22
CA VAL A 468 13.58 -34.39 -12.16
C VAL A 468 14.50 -33.41 -11.46
N TYR A 469 13.94 -32.47 -10.71
CA TYR A 469 14.72 -31.45 -10.01
C TYR A 469 15.72 -32.08 -9.03
N GLY A 470 15.31 -33.14 -8.32
CA GLY A 470 16.21 -33.92 -7.45
C GLY A 470 17.31 -34.66 -8.21
N GLN A 471 17.02 -35.23 -9.39
CA GLN A 471 18.04 -35.87 -10.24
C GLN A 471 19.07 -34.87 -10.79
N LEU A 472 18.68 -33.59 -10.97
CA LEU A 472 19.62 -32.55 -11.40
C LEU A 472 20.66 -32.19 -10.33
N GLU A 473 20.46 -32.57 -9.06
CA GLU A 473 21.47 -32.42 -8.00
C GLU A 473 22.68 -33.36 -8.22
N ASP A 474 22.55 -34.39 -9.04
CA ASP A 474 23.66 -35.30 -9.39
C ASP A 474 24.52 -34.79 -10.57
N VAL A 475 24.10 -33.69 -11.23
CA VAL A 475 24.86 -33.07 -12.33
C VAL A 475 25.82 -32.03 -11.76
N ILE A 476 27.10 -32.39 -11.71
CA ILE A 476 28.17 -31.55 -11.15
C ILE A 476 28.79 -30.64 -12.21
N ASP A 477 28.87 -29.35 -11.90
CA ASP A 477 29.64 -28.41 -12.71
C ASP A 477 31.14 -28.76 -12.62
N PRO A 478 31.80 -29.08 -13.74
CA PRO A 478 33.19 -29.56 -13.76
C PRO A 478 34.23 -28.49 -13.39
N GLU A 479 33.88 -27.21 -13.45
CA GLU A 479 34.78 -26.11 -13.07
C GLU A 479 34.67 -25.78 -11.59
N LEU A 480 33.44 -25.79 -11.06
CA LEU A 480 33.15 -25.36 -9.69
C LEU A 480 33.01 -26.51 -8.70
N GLY A 481 32.85 -27.75 -9.17
CA GLY A 481 32.76 -28.95 -8.34
C GLY A 481 31.49 -29.05 -7.48
N ILE A 482 30.45 -28.29 -7.83
CA ILE A 482 29.14 -28.25 -7.15
C ILE A 482 28.07 -28.53 -8.19
N ASP A 483 26.96 -29.12 -7.76
CA ASP A 483 25.83 -29.38 -8.63
C ASP A 483 25.15 -28.11 -9.15
N ILE A 484 24.60 -28.22 -10.36
CA ILE A 484 23.98 -27.10 -11.09
C ILE A 484 22.73 -26.54 -10.40
N VAL A 485 22.10 -27.32 -9.52
CA VAL A 485 20.93 -26.89 -8.72
C VAL A 485 21.37 -25.95 -7.61
N ASN A 486 22.36 -26.35 -6.80
CA ASN A 486 22.91 -25.54 -5.72
C ASN A 486 23.66 -24.29 -6.23
N LEU A 487 24.22 -24.35 -7.45
CA LEU A 487 24.75 -23.17 -8.14
C LEU A 487 23.66 -22.19 -8.61
N GLY A 488 22.40 -22.59 -8.59
CA GLY A 488 21.26 -21.75 -9.01
C GLY A 488 21.19 -21.54 -10.52
N LEU A 489 21.66 -22.53 -11.30
CA LEU A 489 21.67 -22.47 -12.77
C LEU A 489 20.33 -22.91 -13.37
N ILE A 490 19.55 -23.71 -12.65
CA ILE A 490 18.20 -24.15 -13.05
C ILE A 490 17.17 -23.10 -12.60
N TYR A 491 16.43 -22.53 -13.56
CA TYR A 491 15.41 -21.52 -13.29
C TYR A 491 14.00 -22.08 -13.24
N ASP A 492 13.72 -23.10 -14.05
CA ASP A 492 12.41 -23.73 -14.10
C ASP A 492 12.53 -25.16 -14.66
N VAL A 493 11.70 -26.07 -14.15
CA VAL A 493 11.57 -27.44 -14.65
C VAL A 493 10.09 -27.70 -14.83
N THR A 494 9.69 -27.98 -16.06
CA THR A 494 8.29 -28.25 -16.40
C THR A 494 8.19 -29.59 -17.10
N CYS A 495 7.42 -30.50 -16.53
CA CYS A 495 7.13 -31.80 -17.11
C CYS A 495 5.70 -31.81 -17.63
N PHE A 496 5.51 -32.32 -18.84
CA PHE A 496 4.18 -32.46 -19.44
C PHE A 496 4.17 -33.60 -20.47
N ASN A 497 3.22 -34.53 -20.38
CA ASN A 497 3.06 -35.65 -21.34
C ASN A 497 4.37 -36.44 -21.58
N HIS A 498 5.08 -36.85 -20.52
CA HIS A 498 6.39 -37.54 -20.61
C HIS A 498 7.51 -36.71 -21.27
N GLN A 499 7.31 -35.42 -21.49
CA GLN A 499 8.35 -34.50 -21.97
C GLN A 499 8.78 -33.57 -20.84
N CYS A 500 10.08 -33.34 -20.73
CA CYS A 500 10.66 -32.42 -19.76
C CYS A 500 11.28 -31.21 -20.45
N LEU A 501 10.89 -30.01 -20.03
CA LEU A 501 11.49 -28.75 -20.44
C LEU A 501 12.22 -28.13 -19.24
N ILE A 502 13.54 -28.04 -19.36
CA ILE A 502 14.41 -27.42 -18.37
C ILE A 502 14.81 -26.03 -18.86
N THR A 503 14.44 -25.00 -18.12
CA THR A 503 14.90 -23.63 -18.36
C THR A 503 16.10 -23.37 -17.44
N MET A 504 17.26 -23.09 -18.04
CA MET A 504 18.49 -22.87 -17.29
C MET A 504 19.32 -21.74 -17.87
N THR A 505 20.30 -21.27 -17.09
CA THR A 505 21.29 -20.29 -17.50
C THR A 505 22.70 -20.83 -17.26
N LEU A 506 23.72 -20.07 -17.68
CA LEU A 506 25.12 -20.36 -17.37
C LEU A 506 25.74 -19.16 -16.68
N THR A 507 26.84 -19.41 -15.96
CA THR A 507 27.60 -18.37 -15.27
C THR A 507 28.20 -17.35 -16.24
N ILE A 508 28.53 -17.75 -17.48
CA ILE A 508 29.14 -16.90 -18.52
C ILE A 508 28.58 -17.27 -19.91
N MET A 509 28.38 -16.25 -20.77
CA MET A 509 27.99 -16.44 -22.17
C MET A 509 29.08 -17.12 -23.00
N GLY A 510 28.72 -18.16 -23.76
CA GLY A 510 29.63 -18.86 -24.66
C GLY A 510 30.54 -19.90 -23.99
N CYS A 511 30.16 -20.42 -22.82
CA CYS A 511 30.93 -21.46 -22.13
C CYS A 511 31.05 -22.74 -22.99
N PRO A 512 32.27 -23.24 -23.27
CA PRO A 512 32.48 -24.45 -24.07
C PRO A 512 31.98 -25.73 -23.39
N LEU A 513 31.67 -25.68 -22.09
CA LEU A 513 31.12 -26.78 -21.32
C LEU A 513 29.58 -26.89 -21.41
N SER A 514 28.93 -25.95 -22.11
CA SER A 514 27.47 -25.93 -22.29
C SER A 514 26.94 -27.20 -22.96
N GLU A 515 27.65 -27.75 -23.94
CA GLU A 515 27.29 -29.02 -24.59
C GLU A 515 27.42 -30.20 -23.64
N MET A 516 28.52 -30.26 -22.88
CA MET A 516 28.78 -31.34 -21.92
C MET A 516 27.76 -31.35 -20.77
N LEU A 517 27.43 -30.20 -20.20
CA LEU A 517 26.39 -30.08 -19.18
C LEU A 517 25.01 -30.45 -19.76
N SER A 518 24.72 -30.03 -21.00
CA SER A 518 23.46 -30.38 -21.66
C SER A 518 23.32 -31.88 -21.88
N GLU A 519 24.41 -32.59 -22.21
CA GLU A 519 24.42 -34.05 -22.35
C GLU A 519 24.20 -34.74 -21.01
N GLN A 520 24.91 -34.33 -19.95
CA GLN A 520 24.75 -34.91 -18.61
C GLN A 520 23.34 -34.68 -18.04
N ILE A 521 22.78 -33.48 -18.24
CA ILE A 521 21.39 -33.18 -17.86
C ILE A 521 20.43 -34.11 -18.58
N LYS A 522 20.57 -34.26 -19.90
CA LYS A 522 19.69 -35.16 -20.67
C LYS A 522 19.85 -36.61 -20.23
N GLU A 523 21.05 -37.07 -19.95
CA GLU A 523 21.30 -38.43 -19.47
C GLU A 523 20.60 -38.72 -18.14
N GLN A 524 20.73 -37.82 -17.15
CA GLN A 524 20.09 -37.98 -15.85
C GLN A 524 18.56 -37.89 -15.95
N VAL A 525 18.05 -36.97 -16.76
CA VAL A 525 16.60 -36.76 -16.91
C VAL A 525 15.95 -37.91 -17.68
N LEU A 526 16.60 -38.44 -18.72
CA LEU A 526 16.09 -39.59 -19.50
C LEU A 526 16.27 -40.94 -18.78
N ALA A 527 17.02 -40.99 -17.66
CA ALA A 527 17.08 -42.17 -16.81
C ALA A 527 15.77 -42.39 -16.02
N ILE A 528 14.93 -41.36 -15.90
CA ILE A 528 13.60 -41.43 -15.30
C ILE A 528 12.65 -42.09 -16.31
N LYS A 529 12.07 -43.24 -15.95
CA LYS A 529 11.27 -44.09 -16.86
C LYS A 529 10.04 -43.39 -17.42
N GLU A 530 9.57 -42.37 -16.71
CA GLU A 530 8.40 -41.58 -17.01
C GLU A 530 8.69 -40.43 -18.00
N ILE A 531 9.94 -40.27 -18.48
CA ILE A 531 10.35 -39.21 -19.42
C ILE A 531 10.89 -39.81 -20.71
N GLU A 532 10.25 -39.47 -21.82
CA GLU A 532 10.61 -39.91 -23.17
C GLU A 532 11.49 -38.87 -23.90
N GLU A 533 11.37 -37.59 -23.54
CA GLU A 533 12.09 -36.50 -24.21
C GLU A 533 12.50 -35.39 -23.23
N CYS A 534 13.73 -34.89 -23.36
CA CYS A 534 14.25 -33.77 -22.56
C CYS A 534 14.75 -32.62 -23.46
N THR A 535 14.12 -31.46 -23.32
CA THR A 535 14.48 -30.21 -24.01
C THR A 535 15.10 -29.23 -23.02
N ILE A 536 16.28 -28.71 -23.35
CA ILE A 536 16.96 -27.69 -22.55
C ILE A 536 16.80 -26.34 -23.24
N LYS A 537 16.26 -25.37 -22.52
CA LYS A 537 16.11 -23.98 -22.95
C LYS A 537 17.09 -23.10 -22.17
N LEU A 538 18.14 -22.67 -22.87
CA LEU A 538 19.12 -21.74 -22.33
C LEU A 538 18.57 -20.31 -22.36
N VAL A 539 18.58 -19.62 -21.23
CA VAL A 539 18.17 -18.22 -21.09
C VAL A 539 19.29 -17.36 -20.50
N TRP A 540 19.37 -16.09 -20.93
CA TRP A 540 20.36 -15.12 -20.46
C TRP A 540 19.75 -14.01 -19.60
N GLU A 541 18.42 -13.90 -19.60
CA GLU A 541 17.67 -12.96 -18.76
C GLU A 541 16.61 -13.71 -17.93
N PRO A 542 16.55 -13.51 -16.60
CA PRO A 542 17.47 -12.68 -15.81
C PRO A 542 18.90 -13.28 -15.78
N ALA A 543 19.92 -12.43 -15.78
CA ALA A 543 21.31 -12.87 -15.71
C ALA A 543 21.59 -13.62 -14.39
N TRP A 544 22.49 -14.59 -14.44
CA TRP A 544 22.94 -15.30 -13.26
C TRP A 544 23.79 -14.40 -12.36
N THR A 545 23.60 -14.50 -11.04
CA THR A 545 24.41 -13.82 -10.03
C THR A 545 24.62 -14.73 -8.83
N THR A 546 25.65 -14.46 -8.02
CA THR A 546 25.96 -15.22 -6.79
C THR A 546 24.80 -15.22 -5.76
N ALA A 547 23.85 -14.28 -5.89
CA ALA A 547 22.63 -14.26 -5.07
C ALA A 547 21.72 -15.47 -5.31
N LYS A 548 21.86 -16.17 -6.45
CA LYS A 548 21.07 -17.35 -6.81
C LYS A 548 21.62 -18.66 -6.24
N MET A 549 22.85 -18.65 -5.74
CA MET A 549 23.46 -19.81 -5.12
C MET A 549 22.77 -20.17 -3.81
N SER A 550 22.68 -21.47 -3.52
CA SER A 550 22.29 -21.96 -2.21
C SER A 550 23.34 -21.59 -1.16
N ARG A 551 22.94 -21.60 0.12
CA ARG A 551 23.87 -21.37 1.24
C ARG A 551 25.00 -22.40 1.27
N TYR A 552 24.73 -23.64 0.86
CA TYR A 552 25.74 -24.70 0.76
C TYR A 552 26.79 -24.32 -0.30
N ALA A 553 26.36 -23.93 -1.50
CA ALA A 553 27.27 -23.54 -2.57
C ALA A 553 28.12 -22.32 -2.21
N LYS A 554 27.51 -21.31 -1.60
CA LYS A 554 28.25 -20.12 -1.11
C LYS A 554 29.35 -20.50 -0.11
N LEU A 555 29.04 -21.38 0.85
CA LEU A 555 30.01 -21.81 1.86
C LEU A 555 31.14 -22.66 1.25
N PHE A 556 30.81 -23.55 0.31
CA PHE A 556 31.80 -24.39 -0.37
C PHE A 556 32.78 -23.56 -1.22
N LEU A 557 32.29 -22.51 -1.87
CA LEU A 557 33.10 -21.60 -2.71
C LEU A 557 33.73 -20.44 -1.91
N GLY A 558 33.55 -20.37 -0.59
CA GLY A 558 34.12 -19.32 0.26
C GLY A 558 33.52 -17.92 0.01
N ILE A 559 32.27 -17.84 -0.44
CA ILE A 559 31.54 -16.59 -0.69
C ILE A 559 30.78 -16.21 0.58
N HIS A 560 31.07 -15.03 1.13
CA HIS A 560 30.57 -14.57 2.43
C HIS A 560 29.47 -13.49 2.35
N ASP A 561 28.95 -13.21 1.15
CA ASP A 561 27.94 -12.18 0.87
C ASP A 561 26.50 -12.56 1.26
#